data_AF-A0A536FX73-F1
#
_entry.id   AF-A0A536FX73-F1
#
_cell.length_a   1.000
_cell.length_b   1.000
_cell.length_c   1.000
_cell.angle_alpha   90.00
_cell.angle_beta   90.00
_cell.angle_gamma   90.00
#
_symmetry.space_group_name_H-M   'P 1'
#
loop_
_entity.id
_entity.type
_entity.pdbx_description
1 polymer ?
#
loop_
_entity_poly.entity_id
_entity_poly.type
_entity_poly.pdbx_seq_one_letter_code
_entity_poly.pdbx_strand_id
1 'polypeptide(L)' 'PLAAVTDERSLSLAEMERRHILRVIETAGGNLTAAARRLGMNRGTLHRKMQRWQGQAARVGAHEQRSY' A
#
# COMPACT_ATOMS: atom_id res chain seq x y z
N PRO A 1 -6.47 19.80 0.73
CA PRO A 1 -7.09 18.53 0.24
C PRO A 1 -7.10 17.47 1.35
N LEU A 2 -8.29 17.16 1.89
CA LEU A 2 -8.54 16.16 2.94
C LEU A 2 -8.57 14.76 2.32
N ALA A 3 -7.44 14.31 1.77
CA ALA A 3 -7.34 12.97 1.21
C ALA A 3 -7.42 11.94 2.34
N ALA A 4 -8.62 11.39 2.53
CA ALA A 4 -8.84 10.09 3.17
C ALA A 4 -8.27 9.96 4.60
N VAL A 5 -8.87 10.67 5.56
CA VAL A 5 -8.98 10.13 6.92
C VAL A 5 -10.00 8.98 6.86
N THR A 6 -9.68 7.93 6.10
CA THR A 6 -10.41 6.67 6.11
C THR A 6 -10.16 6.07 7.47
N ASP A 7 -11.21 5.93 8.26
CA ASP A 7 -11.21 5.32 9.57
C ASP A 7 -10.27 4.09 9.57
N GLU A 8 -9.19 4.16 10.34
CA GLU A 8 -8.13 3.15 10.34
C GLU A 8 -8.66 1.78 10.74
N ARG A 9 -9.81 1.75 11.42
CA ARG A 9 -10.51 0.55 11.91
C ARG A 9 -11.34 -0.12 10.81
N SER A 10 -11.55 0.56 9.68
CA SER A 10 -12.29 0.06 8.52
C SER A 10 -11.38 -0.33 7.34
N LEU A 11 -10.07 -0.15 7.47
CA LEU A 11 -9.12 -0.53 6.41
C LEU A 11 -8.93 -2.05 6.37
N SER A 12 -8.97 -2.60 5.15
CA SER A 12 -8.54 -3.98 4.96
C SER A 12 -7.07 -4.16 5.36
N LEU A 13 -6.71 -5.36 5.83
CA LEU A 13 -5.32 -5.73 6.10
C LEU A 13 -4.39 -5.44 4.90
N ALA A 14 -4.90 -5.63 3.68
CA ALA A 14 -4.15 -5.35 2.46
C ALA A 14 -3.85 -3.85 2.28
N GLU A 15 -4.78 -2.97 2.63
CA GLU A 15 -4.60 -1.52 2.51
C GLU A 15 -3.70 -0.97 3.63
N MET A 16 -3.83 -1.50 4.85
CA MET A 16 -2.88 -1.20 5.94
C MET A 16 -1.46 -1.63 5.57
N GLU A 17 -1.30 -2.85 5.06
CA GLU A 17 -0.01 -3.36 4.60
C GLU A 17 0.59 -2.45 3.51
N ARG A 18 -0.22 -2.05 2.51
CA ARG A 18 0.22 -1.14 1.44
C ARG A 18 0.71 0.19 2.00
N ARG A 19 -0.07 0.85 2.87
CA ARG A 19 0.30 2.14 3.48
C ARG A 19 1.57 2.03 4.30
N HIS A 20 1.70 0.97 5.08
CA HIS A 20 2.90 0.72 5.88
C HIS A 20 4.14 0.58 4.98
N ILE A 21 4.03 -0.21 3.92
CA ILE A 21 5.13 -0.43 2.97
C ILE A 21 5.54 0.87 2.27
N LEU A 22 4.58 1.68 1.82
CA LEU A 22 4.86 2.98 1.19
C LEU A 22 5.59 3.93 2.16
N ARG A 23 5.15 4.02 3.41
CA ARG A 23 5.82 4.82 4.45
C ARG A 23 7.25 4.35 4.68
N VAL A 24 7.48 3.03 4.71
CA VAL A 24 8.84 2.50 4.90
C VAL A 24 9.74 2.80 3.70
N ILE A 25 9.20 2.81 2.48
CA ILE A 25 9.95 3.23 1.27
C ILE A 25 10.31 4.72 1.33
N GLU A 26 9.35 5.58 1.69
CA GLU A 26 9.59 7.02 1.82
C GLU A 26 10.65 7.33 2.90
N THR A 27 10.53 6.71 4.08
CA THR A 27 11.53 6.85 5.16
C THR A 27 12.89 6.22 4.82
N ALA A 28 12.96 5.39 3.78
CA ALA A 28 14.20 4.86 3.21
C ALA A 28 14.71 5.69 2.02
N GLY A 29 14.10 6.84 1.71
CA GLY A 29 14.48 7.71 0.60
C GLY A 29 14.30 7.05 -0.78
N GLY A 30 13.32 6.16 -0.92
CA GLY A 30 13.10 5.40 -2.16
C GLY A 30 14.01 4.18 -2.33
N ASN A 31 14.89 3.90 -1.38
CA ASN A 31 15.74 2.71 -1.45
C ASN A 31 14.96 1.43 -1.11
N LEU A 32 14.50 0.73 -2.16
CA LEU A 32 13.72 -0.50 -2.04
C LEU A 32 14.45 -1.61 -1.27
N THR A 33 15.77 -1.70 -1.36
CA THR A 33 16.56 -2.71 -0.63
C THR A 33 16.57 -2.40 0.86
N ALA A 34 16.77 -1.14 1.24
CA ALA A 34 16.74 -0.71 2.63
C ALA A 34 15.32 -0.84 3.22
N ALA A 35 14.29 -0.47 2.45
CA ALA A 35 12.89 -0.65 2.84
C ALA A 35 12.54 -2.12 3.07
N ALA A 36 12.93 -3.01 2.15
CA ALA A 36 12.68 -4.44 2.26
C ALA A 36 13.36 -5.04 3.52
N ARG A 37 14.60 -4.63 3.81
CA ARG A 37 15.30 -5.02 5.06
C ARG A 37 14.55 -4.56 6.30
N ARG A 38 14.07 -3.32 6.35
CA ARG A 38 13.25 -2.79 7.46
C ARG A 38 11.93 -3.54 7.64
N LEU A 39 11.36 -4.02 6.53
CA LEU A 39 10.11 -4.80 6.50
C LEU A 39 10.34 -6.31 6.74
N GLY A 40 11.58 -6.76 6.96
CA GLY A 40 11.90 -8.18 7.17
C GLY A 40 11.63 -9.07 5.95
N MET A 41 11.61 -8.51 4.74
CA MET A 41 11.34 -9.26 3.51
C MET A 41 12.40 -9.01 2.43
N ASN A 42 12.40 -9.88 1.41
CA ASN A 42 13.28 -9.69 0.26
C ASN A 42 12.74 -8.59 -0.68
N ARG A 43 13.64 -7.84 -1.33
CA ARG A 43 13.33 -6.84 -2.38
C ARG A 43 12.39 -7.40 -3.45
N GLY A 44 12.57 -8.66 -3.86
CA GLY A 44 11.70 -9.30 -4.86
C GLY A 44 10.24 -9.45 -4.39
N THR A 45 10.04 -9.74 -3.10
CA THR A 45 8.70 -9.82 -2.49
C THR A 45 8.05 -8.45 -2.41
N LEU A 46 8.82 -7.43 -1.99
CA LEU A 46 8.37 -6.05 -1.96
C LEU A 46 7.93 -5.58 -3.36
N HIS A 47 8.74 -5.87 -4.38
CA HIS A 47 8.45 -5.51 -5.77
C HIS A 47 7.17 -6.17 -6.29
N ARG A 48 6.99 -7.48 -6.04
CA ARG A 48 5.78 -8.21 -6.44
C ARG A 48 4.53 -7.67 -5.76
N LYS A 49 4.60 -7.28 -4.48
CA LYS A 49 3.48 -6.63 -3.76
C LYS A 49 3.12 -5.28 -4.40
N MET A 50 4.12 -4.46 -4.74
CA MET A 50 3.89 -3.18 -5.42
C MET A 50 3.20 -3.34 -6.77
N GLN A 51 3.66 -4.29 -7.60
CA GLN A 51 3.01 -4.57 -8.89
C GLN A 51 1.56 -5.06 -8.72
N ARG A 52 1.31 -5.90 -7.72
CA ARG A 52 -0.04 -6.38 -7.41
C ARG A 52 -0.98 -5.22 -7.05
N TRP A 53 -0.52 -4.25 -6.27
CA TRP A 53 -1.33 -3.09 -5.91
C TRP A 53 -1.61 -2.16 -7.09
N GLN A 54 -0.66 -1.98 -8.02
CA GLN A 54 -0.91 -1.21 -9.24
C GLN A 54 -2.07 -1.81 -10.06
N GLY A 55 -2.15 -3.14 -10.14
CA GLY A 55 -3.27 -3.85 -10.78
C GLY A 55 -4.57 -3.93 -9.95
N GLN A 56 -4.50 -3.68 -8.64
CA GLN A 56 -5.65 -3.72 -7.73
C GLN A 56 -6.27 -2.34 -7.49
N ALA A 57 -5.46 -1.28 -7.44
CA ALA A 57 -5.96 0.10 -7.35
C ALA A 57 -6.89 0.44 -8.53
N ALA A 58 -6.62 -0.11 -9.72
CA ALA A 58 -7.49 0.00 -10.89
C ALA A 58 -8.85 -0.70 -10.73
N ARG A 59 -8.99 -1.63 -9.76
CA ARG A 59 -10.23 -2.41 -9.53
C ARG A 59 -11.05 -1.91 -8.35
N VAL A 60 -10.41 -1.36 -7.31
CA VAL A 60 -11.10 -0.93 -6.09
C VAL A 60 -11.86 0.39 -6.29
N GLY A 61 -11.42 1.26 -7.21
CA GLY A 61 -12.15 2.48 -7.58
C GLY A 61 -13.52 2.25 -8.23
N ALA A 62 -13.84 1.01 -8.64
CA ALA A 62 -15.11 0.66 -9.28
C ALA A 62 -16.19 0.16 -8.30
N HIS A 63 -15.85 -0.13 -7.03
CA HIS A 63 -16.76 -0.80 -6.10
C HIS A 63 -17.40 0.13 -5.04
N GLU A 64 -17.07 1.42 -5.04
CA GLU A 64 -17.54 2.40 -4.03
C GLU A 64 -18.61 3.37 -4.55
N GLN A 65 -19.09 3.20 -5.79
CA GLN A 65 -20.14 4.01 -6.40
C GLN A 65 -21.39 3.18 -6.74
N ARG A 66 -21.87 2.38 -5.78
CA ARG A 66 -23.20 1.77 -5.91
C ARG A 66 -23.84 1.56 -4.54
N SER A 67 -24.05 2.66 -3.82
CA SER A 67 -25.06 2.75 -2.77
C SER A 67 -25.31 4.22 -2.44
N TYR A 68 -26.20 4.84 -3.21
CA TYR A 68 -27.22 5.75 -2.69
C TYR A 68 -28.41 5.72 -3.63
#